data_AF-A0A1J0GI21-F1
#
_entry.id   AF-A0A1J0GI21-F1
#
_cell.length_a   1.000
_cell.length_b   1.000
_cell.length_c   1.000
_cell.angle_alpha   90.00
_cell.angle_beta   90.00
_cell.angle_gamma   90.00
#
_symmetry.space_group_name_H-M   'P 1'
#
loop_
_entity.id
_entity.type
_entity.pdbx_description
1 polymer ?
#
loop_
_entity_poly.entity_id
_entity_poly.type
_entity_poly.pdbx_seq_one_letter_code
_entity_poly.pdbx_strand_id
1 'polypeptide(L)'
;MFFNYSKEQGVIKKDVVKNIKQFKNERKPKQFITDGEFGELLRHIDTTKFHEYRDYICVLFCSTKGNIVMMRTFEKKLKDYG
;
A
#
# COMPACT_ATOMS: atom_id res chain seq x y z
N MET A 1 -10.12 15.62 -0.41
CA MET A 1 -11.52 15.24 -0.65
C MET A 1 -12.33 15.59 0.59
N PHE A 2 -12.64 16.89 0.77
CA PHE A 2 -13.35 17.42 1.95
C PHE A 2 -14.42 18.41 1.50
N PHE A 3 -14.07 19.31 0.58
CA PHE A 3 -15.02 20.23 -0.05
C PHE A 3 -16.07 19.52 -0.92
N ASN A 4 -15.72 18.39 -1.55
CA ASN A 4 -16.69 17.55 -2.28
C ASN A 4 -17.75 16.98 -1.32
N TYR A 5 -17.31 16.40 -0.19
CA TYR A 5 -18.19 15.88 0.85
C TYR A 5 -19.06 16.97 1.46
N SER A 6 -18.48 18.15 1.75
CA SER A 6 -19.21 19.29 2.32
C SER A 6 -20.27 19.87 1.37
N LYS A 7 -20.07 19.75 0.05
CA LYS A 7 -21.07 20.11 -0.96
C LYS A 7 -22.20 19.08 -1.02
N GLU A 8 -21.87 17.79 -0.96
CA GLU A 8 -22.86 16.70 -0.92
C GLU A 8 -23.73 16.76 0.32
N GLN A 9 -23.16 17.14 1.48
CA GLN A 9 -23.90 17.33 2.73
C GLN A 9 -24.59 18.71 2.83
N GLY A 10 -24.53 19.55 1.78
CA GLY A 10 -25.21 20.85 1.73
C GLY A 10 -24.63 21.94 2.64
N VAL A 11 -23.49 21.69 3.29
CA VAL A 11 -22.80 22.65 4.16
C VAL A 11 -22.30 23.86 3.37
N ILE A 12 -21.97 23.67 2.09
CA ILE A 12 -21.47 24.72 1.20
C ILE A 12 -22.31 24.76 -0.08
N LYS A 13 -22.87 25.92 -0.42
CA LYS A 13 -23.73 26.12 -1.61
C LYS A 13 -22.97 26.09 -2.94
N LYS A 14 -21.70 26.50 -2.94
CA LYS A 14 -20.86 26.60 -4.15
C LYS A 14 -19.49 26.01 -3.86
N ASP A 15 -19.02 25.19 -4.77
CA ASP A 15 -17.70 24.59 -4.70
C ASP A 15 -16.61 25.67 -4.89
N VAL A 16 -15.93 26.01 -3.81
CA VAL A 16 -14.89 27.06 -3.76
C VAL A 16 -13.60 26.61 -4.44
N VAL A 17 -13.37 25.29 -4.52
CA VAL A 17 -12.13 24.71 -5.04
C VAL A 17 -12.23 24.27 -6.50
N LYS A 18 -13.41 24.39 -7.13
CA LYS A 18 -13.66 23.99 -8.53
C LYS A 18 -12.73 24.66 -9.55
N ASN A 19 -12.31 25.90 -9.28
CA ASN A 19 -11.44 26.68 -10.18
C ASN A 19 -9.95 26.57 -9.83
N ILE A 20 -9.60 25.83 -8.78
CA ILE A 20 -8.21 25.63 -8.40
C ILE A 20 -7.66 24.51 -9.28
N LYS A 21 -6.77 24.86 -10.20
CA LYS A 21 -6.02 23.87 -10.98
C LYS A 21 -5.20 23.03 -9.99
N GLN A 22 -5.45 21.73 -9.99
CA GLN A 22 -4.59 20.80 -9.26
C GLN A 22 -3.19 20.91 -9.85
N PHE A 23 -2.22 21.30 -9.02
CA PHE A 23 -0.82 21.29 -9.43
C PHE A 23 -0.42 19.84 -9.67
N LYS A 24 -0.28 19.47 -10.94
CA LYS A 24 0.15 18.12 -11.32
C LYS A 24 1.62 18.02 -10.94
N ASN A 25 1.89 17.44 -9.78
CA ASN A 25 3.25 17.20 -9.37
C ASN A 25 3.86 16.18 -10.33
N GLU A 26 4.90 16.58 -11.06
CA GLU A 26 5.68 15.67 -11.90
C GLU A 26 6.49 14.74 -11.01
N ARG A 27 5.82 13.71 -10.49
CA ARG A 27 6.47 12.63 -9.78
C ARG A 27 7.27 11.84 -10.80
N LYS A 28 8.61 11.91 -10.71
CA LYS A 28 9.47 10.95 -11.39
C LYS A 28 9.14 9.57 -10.82
N PRO A 29 8.67 8.60 -11.63
CA PRO A 29 8.46 7.25 -11.14
C PRO A 29 9.81 6.74 -10.61
N LYS A 30 9.82 6.23 -9.38
CA LYS A 30 11.00 5.55 -8.87
C LYS A 30 11.24 4.32 -9.75
N GLN A 31 12.50 4.06 -10.08
CA GLN A 31 12.88 2.87 -10.81
C GLN A 31 12.50 1.64 -9.99
N PHE A 32 12.10 0.58 -10.68
CA PHE A 32 11.82 -0.70 -10.06
C PHE A 32 13.13 -1.31 -9.55
N ILE A 33 13.06 -1.97 -8.41
CA ILE A 33 14.19 -2.70 -7.82
C ILE A 33 14.46 -3.91 -8.70
N THR A 34 15.73 -4.17 -9.02
CA THR A 34 16.14 -5.36 -9.77
C THR A 34 16.18 -6.58 -8.84
N ASP A 35 15.99 -7.79 -9.37
CA ASP A 35 16.03 -9.04 -8.57
C ASP A 35 17.33 -9.19 -7.76
N GLY A 36 18.46 -8.69 -8.26
CA GLY A 36 19.74 -8.67 -7.55
C GLY A 36 19.74 -7.75 -6.31
N GLU A 37 19.21 -6.54 -6.45
CA GLU A 37 19.07 -5.57 -5.36
C GLU A 37 18.03 -6.07 -4.32
N PHE A 38 16.99 -6.77 -4.79
CA PHE A 38 16.01 -7.41 -3.92
C PHE A 38 16.63 -8.56 -3.11
N GLY A 39 17.49 -9.37 -3.74
CA GLY A 39 18.25 -10.42 -3.04
C GLY A 39 19.22 -9.85 -2.00
N GLU A 40 19.82 -8.70 -2.28
CA GLU A 40 20.68 -7.98 -1.32
C GLU A 40 19.87 -7.42 -0.15
N LEU A 41 18.69 -6.85 -0.40
CA LEU A 41 17.77 -6.40 0.65
C LEU A 41 17.40 -7.55 1.60
N LEU A 42 17.01 -8.71 1.06
CA LEU A 42 16.63 -9.87 1.85
C LEU A 42 17.78 -10.42 2.70
N ARG A 43 19.03 -10.29 2.24
CA ARG A 43 20.23 -10.72 2.99
C ARG A 43 20.52 -9.88 4.22
N HIS A 44 20.10 -8.62 4.24
CA HIS A 44 20.33 -7.71 5.36
C HIS A 44 19.28 -7.82 6.47
N ILE A 45 18.22 -8.62 6.28
CA ILE A 45 17.17 -8.82 7.29
C ILE A 45 17.60 -9.95 8.24
N ASP A 46 17.69 -9.65 9.54
CA ASP A 46 18.11 -10.61 10.56
C ASP A 46 16.94 -11.51 10.98
N THR A 47 16.94 -12.75 10.48
CA THR A 47 15.90 -13.75 10.79
C THR A 47 15.93 -14.26 12.23
N THR A 48 16.93 -13.91 13.03
CA THR A 48 16.98 -14.29 14.45
C THR A 48 16.03 -13.48 15.32
N LYS A 49 15.61 -12.30 14.85
CA LYS A 49 14.64 -11.46 15.56
C LYS A 49 13.24 -11.65 15.00
N PHE A 50 12.27 -11.84 15.89
CA PHE A 50 10.87 -12.09 15.51
C PHE A 50 10.26 -11.00 14.61
N HIS A 51 10.53 -9.73 14.89
CA HIS A 51 9.98 -8.61 14.12
C HIS A 51 10.60 -8.54 12.71
N GLU A 52 11.91 -8.72 12.60
CA GLU A 52 12.60 -8.74 11.31
C GLU A 52 12.25 -9.98 10.49
N TYR A 53 12.06 -11.15 11.13
CA TYR A 53 11.56 -12.35 10.46
C TYR A 53 10.16 -12.16 9.87
N ARG A 54 9.25 -11.50 10.60
CA ARG A 54 7.93 -11.13 10.06
C ARG A 54 8.08 -10.25 8.81
N ASP A 55 8.95 -9.24 8.88
CA ASP A 55 9.14 -8.30 7.77
C ASP A 55 9.77 -8.99 6.55
N TYR A 56 10.74 -9.89 6.74
CA TYR A 56 11.29 -10.76 5.71
C TYR A 56 10.19 -11.56 4.99
N ILE A 57 9.30 -12.19 5.77
CA ILE A 57 8.19 -12.97 5.26
C ILE A 57 7.19 -12.08 4.50
N CYS A 58 6.85 -10.90 5.01
CA CYS A 58 5.99 -9.95 4.32
C CYS A 58 6.57 -9.47 2.99
N VAL A 59 7.87 -9.17 2.94
CA VAL A 59 8.57 -8.75 1.71
C VAL A 59 8.60 -9.88 0.68
N LEU A 60 8.92 -11.10 1.12
CA LEU A 60 8.90 -12.29 0.26
C LEU A 60 7.50 -12.60 -0.28
N PHE A 61 6.46 -12.46 0.54
CA PHE A 61 5.08 -12.65 0.12
C PHE A 61 4.60 -11.58 -0.86
N CYS A 62 5.01 -10.32 -0.67
CA CYS A 62 4.70 -9.24 -1.59
C CYS A 62 5.36 -9.45 -2.96
N SER A 63 6.54 -10.06 -2.99
CA SER A 63 7.30 -10.31 -4.23
C SER A 63 6.84 -11.55 -4.99
N THR A 64 6.35 -12.59 -4.32
CA THR A 64 6.13 -13.89 -4.97
C THR A 64 4.79 -14.03 -5.70
N LYS A 65 3.68 -13.41 -5.24
CA LYS A 65 2.40 -13.37 -5.99
C LYS A 65 1.57 -12.17 -5.59
N GLY A 66 1.21 -11.33 -6.56
CA GLY A 66 0.30 -10.20 -6.39
C GLY A 66 -1.00 -10.56 -5.65
N ASN A 67 -1.14 -10.00 -4.45
CA ASN A 67 -2.32 -9.59 -3.67
C ASN A 67 -3.61 -10.46 -3.56
N ILE A 68 -3.99 -11.32 -4.50
CA ILE A 68 -5.36 -11.91 -4.51
C ILE A 68 -5.45 -13.23 -3.71
N VAL A 69 -4.41 -14.06 -3.73
CA VAL A 69 -4.45 -15.38 -3.07
C VAL A 69 -4.28 -15.26 -1.55
N MET A 70 -3.54 -14.25 -1.08
CA MET A 70 -3.30 -14.03 0.34
C MET A 70 -4.51 -13.44 1.06
N MET A 71 -5.22 -12.46 0.50
CA MET A 71 -6.49 -12.01 1.10
C MET A 71 -7.48 -13.17 1.25
N ARG A 72 -7.60 -14.02 0.23
CA ARG A 72 -8.48 -15.19 0.28
C ARG A 72 -8.03 -16.23 1.31
N THR A 73 -6.73 -16.45 1.46
CA THR A 73 -6.19 -17.43 2.44
C THR A 73 -6.28 -16.89 3.87
N PHE A 74 -6.05 -15.59 4.07
CA PHE A 74 -6.13 -14.93 5.37
C PHE A 74 -7.59 -14.76 5.82
N GLU A 75 -8.51 -14.39 4.93
CA GLU A 75 -9.95 -14.40 5.19
C GLU A 75 -10.47 -15.79 5.51
N LYS A 76 -9.99 -16.81 4.80
CA LYS A 76 -10.36 -18.21 5.07
C LYS A 76 -9.89 -18.63 6.46
N LYS A 77 -8.63 -18.34 6.82
CA LYS A 77 -8.14 -18.59 8.18
C LYS A 77 -8.90 -17.82 9.23
N LEU A 78 -9.21 -16.54 9.03
CA LEU A 78 -10.00 -15.74 9.97
C LEU A 78 -11.43 -16.27 10.19
N LYS A 79 -12.06 -16.84 9.14
CA LYS A 79 -13.37 -17.50 9.26
C LYS A 79 -13.30 -18.86 9.97
N ASP A 80 -12.19 -19.58 9.88
CA ASP A 80 -12.01 -20.85 10.58
C ASP A 80 -11.77 -20.67 12.09
N TYR A 81 -11.49 -19.45 12.56
CA TYR A 81 -11.27 -19.10 13.97
C TYR A 81 -12.47 -18.41 14.66
N GLY A 82 -13.57 -18.16 13.94
CA GLY A 82 -14.82 -17.62 14.50
C GLY A 82 -15.94 -18.64 14.48
#